data_AF-A0A085N001-F1
#
_entry.id   AF-A0A085N001-F1
#
_cell.length_a   1.000
_cell.length_b   1.000
_cell.length_c   1.000
_cell.angle_alpha   90.00
_cell.angle_beta   90.00
_cell.angle_gamma   90.00
#
_symmetry.space_group_name_H-M   'P 1'
#
loop_
_entity.id
_entity.type
_entity.pdbx_description
1 polymer ?
#
loop_
_entity_poly.entity_id
_entity_poly.type
_entity_poly.pdbx_seq_one_letter_code
_entity_poly.pdbx_strand_id
1 'polypeptide(L)'
;MLEGNFFHFQGRFYRQEGGAPMGSPLSPVLAEVFTEHLEGKAFSEGDKNILPRFFKRYVDDIFVIIESGKEEAFLNYLNSLFPNTISFTIEKEMSGQLKTTVYRKPTHSNRYLHFSSHHLRAVMKGIMRGMVKRAIDLCEPEFLREVLHHIYKTFKENGYPSQFLHSVMQETIESSRRVHKNDLPGPRILLPYYKGLSEKFQRLGRRLQFSVCYKRGPNLRSLLRTDKVKLPIDKFPGVVYEVKCSCSASYIGETGFTLAHRFSQHMKNLKRYKKAKQKLEGTNTETAHRGRPPSLARLVAMERALAASAVAEHAAHCSGSLQTRILCKEPQLSIRRIKEALYIQHNTTINRDNGHRRDVNWKISHSRTDVMLQDIISVCKINDTLRKQYSFSGCVGFHKCILVFSYWYLLRAQCQRELFPIVSNDSFSFKKLLRRKVRTLRLNGKPHEEITKL
;
A
#
# COMPACT_ATOMS: atom_id res chain seq x y z
N MET A 1 -17.34 16.50 -2.13
CA MET A 1 -16.44 17.61 -2.52
C MET A 1 -17.17 18.41 -3.57
N LEU A 2 -17.59 19.64 -3.25
CA LEU A 2 -18.42 20.46 -4.15
C LEU A 2 -17.58 21.37 -5.06
N GLU A 3 -16.34 21.67 -4.65
CA GLU A 3 -15.44 22.58 -5.38
C GLU A 3 -14.05 21.95 -5.60
N GLY A 4 -13.32 22.47 -6.57
CA GLY A 4 -11.93 22.09 -6.83
C GLY A 4 -11.72 20.69 -7.43
N ASN A 5 -12.77 19.99 -7.84
CA ASN A 5 -12.69 18.63 -8.36
C ASN A 5 -12.62 18.60 -9.89
N PHE A 6 -11.43 18.88 -10.42
CA PHE A 6 -11.16 18.91 -11.86
C PHE A 6 -10.21 17.79 -12.27
N PHE A 7 -10.46 17.18 -13.43
CA PHE A 7 -9.55 16.22 -14.05
C PHE A 7 -9.37 16.51 -15.53
N HIS A 8 -8.20 16.17 -16.07
CA HIS A 8 -7.88 16.35 -17.47
C HIS A 8 -8.00 15.03 -18.23
N PHE A 9 -8.74 15.03 -19.33
CA PHE A 9 -8.92 13.87 -20.20
C PHE A 9 -9.00 14.32 -21.67
N GLN A 10 -8.26 13.66 -22.56
CA GLN A 10 -8.26 13.94 -24.02
C GLN A 10 -8.11 15.43 -24.38
N GLY A 11 -7.24 16.16 -23.69
CA GLY A 11 -6.97 17.58 -23.99
C GLY A 11 -7.99 18.56 -23.42
N ARG A 12 -8.99 18.09 -22.65
CA ARG A 12 -10.04 18.90 -22.05
C ARG A 12 -10.08 18.74 -20.54
N PHE A 13 -10.49 19.79 -19.84
CA PHE A 13 -10.74 19.77 -18.40
C PHE A 13 -12.20 19.46 -18.13
N TYR A 14 -12.44 18.53 -17.22
CA TYR A 14 -13.75 18.12 -16.77
C TYR A 14 -13.88 18.37 -15.28
N ARG A 15 -15.06 18.80 -14.86
CA ARG A 15 -15.43 18.92 -13.45
C ARG A 15 -16.27 17.71 -13.08
N GLN A 16 -15.92 17.04 -11.98
CA GLN A 16 -16.77 16.00 -11.42
C GLN A 16 -17.89 16.65 -10.60
N GLU A 17 -19.13 16.43 -11.01
CA GLU A 17 -20.31 17.08 -10.41
C GLU A 17 -20.87 16.34 -9.19
N GLY A 18 -20.57 15.04 -9.06
CA GLY A 18 -21.09 14.19 -7.99
C GLY A 18 -20.04 13.25 -7.41
N GLY A 19 -20.08 13.08 -6.09
CA GLY A 19 -19.24 12.14 -5.35
C GLY A 19 -17.80 12.63 -5.10
N ALA A 20 -17.04 11.80 -4.40
CA ALA A 20 -15.63 12.03 -4.17
C ALA A 20 -14.79 11.40 -5.31
N PRO A 21 -13.71 12.05 -5.80
CA PRO A 21 -12.92 11.53 -6.91
C PRO A 21 -12.19 10.25 -6.51
N MET A 22 -12.37 9.18 -7.28
CA MET A 22 -11.64 7.93 -7.05
C MET A 22 -10.14 8.16 -7.27
N GLY A 23 -9.34 7.83 -6.25
CA GLY A 23 -7.88 8.00 -6.28
C GLY A 23 -7.36 9.28 -5.62
N SER A 24 -8.24 10.19 -5.16
CA SER A 24 -7.83 11.24 -4.22
C SER A 24 -7.57 10.63 -2.84
N PRO A 25 -6.48 11.04 -2.15
CA PRO A 25 -6.17 10.55 -0.81
C PRO A 25 -7.21 10.97 0.24
N LEU A 26 -8.00 12.02 -0.03
CA LEU A 26 -9.05 12.50 0.88
C LEU A 26 -10.39 11.79 0.69
N SER A 27 -10.65 11.23 -0.50
CA SER A 27 -11.94 10.62 -0.81
C SER A 27 -12.38 9.52 0.16
N PRO A 28 -11.51 8.58 0.60
CA PRO A 28 -11.91 7.55 1.56
C PRO A 28 -12.35 8.13 2.90
N VAL A 29 -11.65 9.18 3.39
CA VAL A 29 -11.97 9.82 4.67
C VAL A 29 -13.30 10.57 4.58
N LEU A 30 -13.53 11.30 3.49
CA LEU A 30 -14.78 12.02 3.28
C LEU A 30 -15.97 11.07 3.09
N ALA A 31 -15.77 9.95 2.39
CA ALA A 31 -16.80 8.92 2.25
C ALA A 31 -17.16 8.32 3.62
N GLU A 32 -16.17 8.03 4.45
CA GLU A 32 -16.40 7.50 5.80
C GLU A 32 -17.22 8.46 6.67
N VAL A 33 -16.83 9.75 6.72
CA VAL A 33 -17.56 10.79 7.46
C VAL A 33 -19.00 10.94 6.97
N PHE A 34 -19.22 10.92 5.66
CA PHE A 34 -20.57 10.97 5.09
C PHE A 34 -21.40 9.75 5.49
N THR A 35 -20.82 8.54 5.42
CA THR A 35 -21.52 7.33 5.82
C THR A 35 -21.82 7.28 7.31
N GLU A 36 -20.94 7.81 8.17
CA GLU A 36 -21.18 7.93 9.61
C GLU A 36 -22.34 8.91 9.91
N HIS A 37 -22.39 10.04 9.19
CA HIS A 37 -23.52 10.96 9.28
C HIS A 37 -24.84 10.32 8.82
N LEU A 38 -24.80 9.58 7.70
CA LEU A 38 -25.96 8.84 7.21
C LEU A 38 -26.44 7.80 8.21
N GLU A 39 -25.52 7.03 8.81
CA GLU A 39 -25.83 6.06 9.86
C GLU A 39 -26.44 6.73 11.09
N GLY A 40 -25.84 7.84 11.56
CA GLY A 40 -26.38 8.63 12.65
C GLY A 40 -27.82 9.06 12.40
N LYS A 41 -28.10 9.63 11.22
CA LYS A 41 -29.46 10.00 10.83
C LYS A 41 -30.39 8.79 10.75
N ALA A 42 -29.94 7.71 10.11
CA ALA A 42 -30.73 6.50 9.91
C ALA A 42 -31.21 5.88 11.24
N PHE A 43 -30.35 5.84 12.26
CA PHE A 43 -30.66 5.23 13.55
C PHE A 43 -31.29 6.20 14.57
N SER A 44 -31.12 7.52 14.40
CA SER A 44 -31.77 8.52 15.26
C SER A 44 -33.21 8.83 14.83
N GLU A 45 -33.48 8.89 13.53
CA GLU A 45 -34.80 9.30 12.99
C GLU A 45 -35.67 8.11 12.55
N GLY A 46 -35.10 6.89 12.52
CA GLY A 46 -35.78 5.71 12.00
C GLY A 46 -36.83 5.14 12.95
N ASP A 47 -37.94 4.64 12.39
CA ASP A 47 -38.94 3.91 13.16
C ASP A 47 -38.32 2.63 13.76
N LYS A 48 -38.38 2.51 15.09
CA LYS A 48 -37.87 1.36 15.86
C LYS A 48 -38.41 0.03 15.36
N ASN A 49 -39.59 0.02 14.74
CA ASN A 49 -40.19 -1.19 14.18
C ASN A 49 -39.42 -1.71 12.97
N ILE A 50 -38.85 -0.84 12.13
CA ILE A 50 -38.13 -1.22 10.89
C ILE A 50 -36.61 -1.28 11.08
N LEU A 51 -36.10 -0.80 12.23
CA LEU A 51 -34.66 -0.80 12.50
C LEU A 51 -34.13 -2.22 12.73
N PRO A 52 -32.89 -2.51 12.26
CA PRO A 52 -32.29 -3.81 12.46
C PRO A 52 -31.78 -4.01 13.89
N ARG A 53 -31.77 -5.26 14.35
CA ARG A 53 -31.18 -5.65 15.64
C ARG A 53 -29.65 -5.59 15.62
N PHE A 54 -29.05 -5.74 14.44
CA PHE A 54 -27.61 -5.66 14.26
C PHE A 54 -27.29 -4.99 12.93
N PHE A 55 -26.33 -4.07 12.96
CA PHE A 55 -25.83 -3.39 11.79
C PHE A 55 -24.32 -3.20 11.91
N LYS A 56 -23.56 -3.64 10.90
CA LYS A 56 -22.12 -3.41 10.81
C LYS A 56 -21.71 -3.14 9.39
N ARG A 57 -21.04 -2.00 9.18
CA ARG A 57 -20.44 -1.61 7.91
C ARG A 57 -18.94 -1.91 7.90
N TYR A 58 -18.44 -2.24 6.72
CA TYR A 58 -17.04 -2.29 6.33
C TYR A 58 -16.88 -1.58 4.99
N VAL A 59 -16.45 -0.32 5.02
CA VAL A 59 -16.33 0.56 3.84
C VAL A 59 -17.67 0.64 3.09
N ASP A 60 -17.82 -0.10 1.99
CA ASP A 60 -19.01 -0.10 1.12
C ASP A 60 -19.98 -1.24 1.44
N ASP A 61 -19.54 -2.26 2.18
CA ASP A 61 -20.32 -3.47 2.47
C ASP A 61 -20.93 -3.39 3.87
N ILE A 62 -22.23 -3.66 3.97
CA ILE A 62 -22.97 -3.63 5.25
C ILE A 62 -23.54 -5.02 5.51
N PHE A 63 -23.45 -5.46 6.75
CA PHE A 63 -24.09 -6.66 7.26
C PHE A 63 -25.16 -6.30 8.28
N VAL A 64 -26.37 -6.82 8.09
CA VAL A 64 -27.54 -6.47 8.89
C VAL A 64 -28.27 -7.74 9.35
N ILE A 65 -28.78 -7.73 10.58
CA ILE A 65 -29.73 -8.72 11.09
C ILE A 65 -31.03 -7.98 11.40
N ILE A 66 -32.09 -8.34 10.69
CA ILE A 66 -33.42 -7.74 10.83
C ILE A 66 -34.48 -8.84 10.98
N GLU A 67 -35.64 -8.45 11.49
CA GLU A 67 -36.81 -9.33 11.53
C GLU A 67 -37.37 -9.58 10.12
N SER A 68 -37.83 -10.82 9.90
CA SER A 68 -38.34 -11.24 8.59
C SER A 68 -39.55 -10.40 8.16
N GLY A 69 -39.59 -10.01 6.89
CA GLY A 69 -40.67 -9.20 6.30
C GLY A 69 -40.45 -7.68 6.40
N LYS A 70 -39.43 -7.21 7.13
CA LYS A 70 -39.11 -5.78 7.29
C LYS A 70 -37.95 -5.31 6.41
N GLU A 71 -37.36 -6.20 5.63
CA GLU A 71 -36.14 -5.98 4.86
C GLU A 71 -36.33 -4.89 3.81
N GLU A 72 -37.44 -4.93 3.08
CA GLU A 72 -37.76 -3.97 2.02
C GLU A 72 -38.14 -2.61 2.57
N ALA A 73 -38.89 -2.57 3.68
CA ALA A 73 -39.21 -1.33 4.37
C ALA A 73 -37.94 -0.61 4.85
N PHE A 74 -37.00 -1.36 5.44
CA PHE A 74 -35.71 -0.81 5.87
C PHE A 74 -34.84 -0.36 4.69
N LEU A 75 -34.78 -1.14 3.60
CA LEU A 75 -34.06 -0.74 2.38
C LEU A 75 -34.62 0.56 1.78
N ASN A 76 -35.95 0.66 1.68
CA ASN A 76 -36.62 1.84 1.13
C ASN A 76 -36.39 3.07 2.00
N TYR A 77 -36.41 2.89 3.33
CA TYR A 77 -36.04 3.93 4.28
C TYR A 77 -34.59 4.41 4.10
N LEU A 78 -33.61 3.49 4.02
CA LEU A 78 -32.21 3.89 3.79
C LEU A 78 -32.04 4.66 2.47
N ASN A 79 -32.74 4.25 1.42
CA ASN A 79 -32.71 4.90 0.12
C ASN A 79 -33.45 6.25 0.09
N SER A 80 -34.34 6.54 1.05
CA SER A 80 -35.07 7.81 1.13
C SER A 80 -34.32 8.91 1.89
N LEU A 81 -33.34 8.56 2.73
CA LEU A 81 -32.59 9.52 3.56
C LEU A 81 -31.78 10.53 2.72
N PHE A 82 -31.12 10.04 1.67
CA PHE A 82 -30.26 10.84 0.78
C PHE A 82 -30.52 10.45 -0.69
N PRO A 83 -31.70 10.81 -1.24
CA PRO A 83 -32.06 10.45 -2.60
C PRO A 83 -31.06 11.06 -3.59
N ASN A 84 -30.81 10.38 -4.70
CA ASN A 84 -29.88 10.78 -5.76
C ASN A 84 -28.40 10.89 -5.36
N THR A 85 -28.05 10.59 -4.10
CA THR A 85 -26.67 10.64 -3.61
C THR A 85 -26.08 9.24 -3.45
N ILE A 86 -26.82 8.35 -2.79
CA ILE A 86 -26.42 6.97 -2.53
C ILE A 86 -27.62 6.05 -2.74
N SER A 87 -27.36 4.85 -3.26
CA SER A 87 -28.38 3.81 -3.40
C SER A 87 -27.84 2.51 -2.85
N PHE A 88 -28.60 1.95 -1.92
CA PHE A 88 -28.37 0.65 -1.31
C PHE A 88 -29.07 -0.44 -2.13
N THR A 89 -28.40 -1.58 -2.20
CA THR A 89 -28.96 -2.83 -2.74
C THR A 89 -28.92 -3.89 -1.64
N ILE A 90 -29.79 -4.90 -1.72
CA ILE A 90 -29.94 -5.92 -0.68
C ILE A 90 -29.77 -7.32 -1.26
N GLU A 91 -29.02 -8.17 -0.59
CA GLU A 91 -29.00 -9.62 -0.80
C GLU A 91 -29.66 -10.29 0.41
N LYS A 92 -30.76 -11.02 0.19
CA LYS A 92 -31.55 -11.70 1.24
C LYS A 92 -31.07 -13.14 1.46
N GLU A 93 -31.12 -13.60 2.70
CA GLU A 93 -30.94 -15.01 3.04
C GLU A 93 -32.10 -15.86 2.50
N MET A 94 -31.81 -17.03 1.91
CA MET A 94 -32.83 -17.98 1.47
C MET A 94 -32.85 -19.20 2.39
N SER A 95 -34.03 -19.60 2.87
CA SER A 95 -34.25 -20.84 3.65
C SER A 95 -33.38 -20.98 4.92
N GLY A 96 -33.07 -19.88 5.61
CA GLY A 96 -32.28 -19.90 6.84
C GLY A 96 -30.83 -20.35 6.68
N GLN A 97 -30.31 -20.37 5.45
CA GLN A 97 -28.89 -20.57 5.16
C GLN A 97 -28.40 -19.53 4.16
N LEU A 98 -27.36 -18.78 4.56
CA LEU A 98 -26.63 -17.89 3.65
C LEU A 98 -25.86 -18.75 2.63
N LYS A 99 -26.46 -18.98 1.46
CA LYS A 99 -25.81 -19.64 0.33
C LYS A 99 -24.88 -18.67 -0.37
N THR A 100 -23.58 -18.97 -0.37
CA THR A 100 -22.57 -18.11 -1.00
C THR A 100 -21.94 -18.77 -2.22
N THR A 101 -21.76 -17.99 -3.27
CA THR A 101 -21.03 -18.37 -4.49
C THR A 101 -20.04 -17.27 -4.87
N VAL A 102 -19.15 -17.55 -5.82
CA VAL A 102 -18.23 -16.54 -6.36
C VAL A 102 -18.97 -15.69 -7.38
N TYR A 103 -19.37 -14.49 -6.96
CA TYR A 103 -19.90 -13.47 -7.86
C TYR A 103 -18.83 -13.00 -8.86
N ARG A 104 -19.25 -12.84 -10.12
CA ARG A 104 -18.44 -12.30 -11.21
C ARG A 104 -19.22 -11.16 -11.86
N LYS A 105 -18.57 -10.00 -11.99
CA LYS A 105 -19.18 -8.86 -12.68
C LYS A 105 -19.49 -9.23 -14.14
N PRO A 106 -20.58 -8.73 -14.75
CA PRO A 106 -20.86 -8.96 -16.18
C PRO A 106 -19.73 -8.50 -17.10
N THR A 107 -18.93 -7.52 -16.67
CA THR A 107 -17.75 -7.00 -17.39
C THR A 107 -16.49 -7.86 -17.21
N HIS A 108 -16.54 -8.95 -16.45
CA HIS A 108 -15.38 -9.80 -16.18
C HIS A 108 -14.97 -10.59 -17.43
N SER A 109 -13.83 -10.22 -18.01
CA SER A 109 -13.37 -10.77 -19.30
C SER A 109 -12.75 -12.16 -19.24
N ASN A 110 -12.57 -12.75 -18.05
CA ASN A 110 -11.84 -14.01 -17.83
C ASN A 110 -10.40 -14.00 -18.37
N ARG A 111 -9.83 -12.83 -18.67
CA ARG A 111 -8.44 -12.68 -19.09
C ARG A 111 -7.54 -12.60 -17.87
N TYR A 112 -6.73 -13.64 -17.69
CA TYR A 112 -5.69 -13.70 -16.67
C TYR A 112 -4.33 -13.64 -17.33
N LEU A 113 -3.28 -13.78 -16.53
CA LEU A 113 -1.92 -13.81 -17.01
C LEU A 113 -1.73 -15.02 -17.93
N HIS A 114 -1.51 -14.79 -19.23
CA HIS A 114 -1.34 -15.87 -20.19
C HIS A 114 -0.12 -16.74 -19.86
N PHE A 115 -0.21 -18.07 -20.04
CA PHE A 115 0.84 -19.02 -19.63
C PHE A 115 2.17 -18.83 -20.37
N SER A 116 2.13 -18.32 -21.61
CA SER A 116 3.33 -18.00 -22.38
C SER A 116 4.05 -16.73 -21.90
N SER A 117 3.43 -15.94 -21.00
CA SER A 117 4.06 -14.72 -20.53
C SER A 117 5.33 -15.02 -19.72
N HIS A 118 6.30 -14.11 -19.81
CA HIS A 118 7.61 -14.23 -19.17
C HIS A 118 7.52 -13.92 -17.66
N HIS A 119 6.76 -14.73 -16.92
CA HIS A 119 6.66 -14.67 -15.46
C HIS A 119 7.00 -16.02 -14.85
N LEU A 120 7.47 -16.00 -13.60
CA LEU A 120 7.78 -17.20 -12.85
C LEU A 120 6.57 -18.14 -12.76
N ARG A 121 6.81 -19.45 -12.89
CA ARG A 121 5.80 -20.48 -12.67
C ARG A 121 5.12 -20.38 -11.30
N ALA A 122 5.85 -19.92 -10.28
CA ALA A 122 5.30 -19.68 -8.94
C ALA A 122 4.20 -18.60 -8.94
N VAL A 123 4.34 -17.56 -9.77
CA VAL A 123 3.31 -16.52 -9.94
C VAL A 123 2.09 -17.10 -10.64
N MET A 124 2.30 -17.82 -11.75
CA MET A 124 1.22 -18.51 -12.48
C MET A 124 0.41 -19.45 -11.58
N LYS A 125 1.12 -20.27 -10.80
CA LYS A 125 0.55 -21.19 -9.80
C LYS A 125 -0.18 -20.42 -8.71
N GLY A 126 0.40 -19.32 -8.23
CA GLY A 126 -0.17 -18.49 -7.17
C GLY A 126 -1.52 -17.88 -7.53
N ILE A 127 -1.68 -17.38 -8.75
CA ILE A 127 -2.96 -16.82 -9.23
C ILE A 127 -4.04 -17.89 -9.20
N MET A 128 -3.77 -19.05 -9.80
CA MET A 128 -4.71 -20.17 -9.84
C MET A 128 -5.04 -20.70 -8.44
N ARG A 129 -4.02 -20.93 -7.61
CA ARG A 129 -4.18 -21.38 -6.21
C ARG A 129 -5.06 -20.41 -5.42
N GLY A 130 -4.88 -19.11 -5.60
CA GLY A 130 -5.72 -18.09 -4.96
C GLY A 130 -7.19 -18.19 -5.38
N MET A 131 -7.45 -18.44 -6.66
CA MET A 131 -8.83 -18.60 -7.17
C MET A 131 -9.49 -19.89 -6.66
N VAL A 132 -8.79 -21.02 -6.71
CA VAL A 132 -9.30 -22.31 -6.21
C VAL A 132 -9.52 -22.24 -4.71
N LYS A 133 -8.56 -21.68 -3.95
CA LYS A 133 -8.71 -21.51 -2.50
C LYS A 133 -9.89 -20.62 -2.15
N ARG A 134 -10.11 -19.54 -2.89
CA ARG A 134 -11.29 -18.67 -2.72
C ARG A 134 -12.59 -19.43 -2.98
N ALA A 135 -12.65 -20.28 -4.00
CA ALA A 135 -13.82 -21.11 -4.26
C ALA A 135 -14.09 -22.07 -3.09
N ILE A 136 -13.06 -22.76 -2.59
CA ILE A 136 -13.19 -23.68 -1.43
C ILE A 136 -13.59 -22.94 -0.15
N ASP A 137 -12.97 -21.77 0.12
CA ASP A 137 -13.23 -21.01 1.35
C ASP A 137 -14.63 -20.36 1.35
N LEU A 138 -15.19 -20.02 0.17
CA LEU A 138 -16.43 -19.21 0.04
C LEU A 138 -17.63 -19.92 -0.55
N CYS A 139 -17.48 -20.91 -1.44
CA CYS A 139 -18.63 -21.55 -2.07
C CYS A 139 -19.27 -22.58 -1.15
N GLU A 140 -20.59 -22.67 -1.21
CA GLU A 140 -21.29 -23.84 -0.68
C GLU A 140 -21.03 -25.08 -1.57
N PRO A 141 -21.09 -26.30 -1.01
CA PRO A 141 -20.73 -27.53 -1.72
C PRO A 141 -21.49 -27.73 -3.05
N GLU A 142 -22.74 -27.29 -3.10
CA GLU A 142 -23.60 -27.37 -4.29
C GLU A 142 -23.04 -26.58 -5.50
N PHE A 143 -22.45 -25.39 -5.26
CA PHE A 143 -21.91 -24.54 -6.33
C PHE A 143 -20.42 -24.79 -6.59
N LEU A 144 -19.73 -25.48 -5.68
CA LEU A 144 -18.28 -25.61 -5.72
C LEU A 144 -17.80 -26.29 -7.01
N ARG A 145 -18.50 -27.34 -7.46
CA ARG A 145 -18.14 -28.10 -8.67
C ARG A 145 -18.17 -27.22 -9.91
N GLU A 146 -19.22 -26.44 -10.10
CA GLU A 146 -19.39 -25.53 -11.23
C GLU A 146 -18.35 -24.41 -11.21
N VAL A 147 -18.09 -23.84 -10.03
CA VAL A 147 -17.09 -22.78 -9.87
C VAL A 147 -15.68 -23.30 -10.17
N LEU A 148 -15.33 -24.49 -9.71
CA LEU A 148 -14.03 -25.13 -10.01
C LEU A 148 -13.89 -25.46 -11.50
N HIS A 149 -14.96 -25.96 -12.13
CA HIS A 149 -14.97 -26.21 -13.58
C HIS A 149 -14.76 -24.91 -14.37
N HIS A 150 -15.43 -23.83 -13.98
CA HIS A 150 -15.24 -22.53 -14.59
C HIS A 150 -13.80 -22.02 -14.43
N ILE A 151 -13.18 -22.18 -13.26
CA ILE A 151 -11.78 -21.81 -13.03
C ILE A 151 -10.87 -22.61 -13.98
N TYR A 152 -11.07 -23.93 -14.08
CA TYR A 152 -10.32 -24.79 -14.99
C TYR A 152 -10.42 -24.31 -16.44
N LYS A 153 -11.66 -24.13 -16.94
CA LYS A 153 -11.94 -23.67 -18.31
C LYS A 153 -11.25 -22.34 -18.59
N THR A 154 -11.40 -21.38 -17.67
CA THR A 154 -10.81 -20.05 -17.80
C THR A 154 -9.29 -20.11 -17.92
N PHE A 155 -8.58 -20.85 -17.06
CA PHE A 155 -7.12 -20.94 -17.18
C PHE A 155 -6.67 -21.72 -18.41
N LYS A 156 -7.43 -22.74 -18.83
CA LYS A 156 -7.17 -23.45 -20.08
C LYS A 156 -7.23 -22.52 -21.29
N GLU A 157 -8.24 -21.64 -21.35
CA GLU A 157 -8.38 -20.59 -22.38
C GLU A 157 -7.26 -19.52 -22.31
N ASN A 158 -6.60 -19.36 -21.16
CA ASN A 158 -5.41 -18.51 -20.99
C ASN A 158 -4.09 -19.28 -21.26
N GLY A 159 -4.17 -20.45 -21.92
CA GLY A 159 -3.01 -21.20 -22.43
C GLY A 159 -2.31 -22.11 -21.41
N TYR A 160 -2.93 -22.37 -20.25
CA TYR A 160 -2.31 -23.21 -19.22
C TYR A 160 -2.42 -24.70 -19.58
N PRO A 161 -1.34 -25.49 -19.47
CA PRO A 161 -1.36 -26.93 -19.75
C PRO A 161 -2.27 -27.71 -18.79
N SER A 162 -3.02 -28.68 -19.30
CA SER A 162 -3.97 -29.48 -18.49
C SER A 162 -3.31 -30.16 -17.30
N GLN A 163 -2.12 -30.76 -17.45
CA GLN A 163 -1.43 -31.42 -16.34
C GLN A 163 -1.08 -30.42 -15.22
N PHE A 164 -0.68 -29.20 -15.59
CA PHE A 164 -0.41 -28.14 -14.62
C PHE A 164 -1.68 -27.72 -13.88
N LEU A 165 -2.80 -27.58 -14.60
CA LEU A 165 -4.09 -27.23 -13.99
C LEU A 165 -4.54 -28.27 -12.98
N HIS A 166 -4.56 -29.56 -13.35
CA HIS A 166 -4.98 -30.64 -12.47
C HIS A 166 -4.09 -30.72 -11.23
N SER A 167 -2.76 -30.66 -11.41
CA SER A 167 -1.81 -30.68 -10.29
C SER A 167 -2.05 -29.54 -9.30
N VAL A 168 -2.26 -28.31 -9.78
CA VAL A 168 -2.47 -27.15 -8.89
C VAL A 168 -3.83 -27.22 -8.19
N MET A 169 -4.89 -27.67 -8.86
CA MET A 169 -6.20 -27.84 -8.23
C MET A 169 -6.14 -28.90 -7.14
N GLN A 170 -5.58 -30.07 -7.45
CA GLN A 170 -5.44 -31.18 -6.54
C GLN A 170 -4.61 -30.80 -5.31
N GLU A 171 -3.42 -30.22 -5.51
CA GLU A 171 -2.58 -29.73 -4.40
C GLU A 171 -3.30 -28.67 -3.54
N THR A 172 -4.15 -27.84 -4.14
CA THR A 172 -4.89 -26.80 -3.40
C THR A 172 -6.04 -27.38 -2.59
N ILE A 173 -6.74 -28.39 -3.13
CA ILE A 173 -7.82 -29.12 -2.45
C ILE A 173 -7.24 -29.95 -1.30
N GLU A 174 -6.14 -30.65 -1.56
CA GLU A 174 -5.48 -31.56 -0.61
C GLU A 174 -4.61 -30.84 0.42
N SER A 175 -4.43 -29.51 0.32
CA SER A 175 -3.40 -28.76 1.07
C SER A 175 -3.46 -28.99 2.60
N SER A 176 -2.72 -30.01 3.02
CA SER A 176 -1.99 -30.17 4.27
C SER A 176 -0.85 -29.13 4.34
N ARG A 177 -0.32 -28.95 5.55
CA ARG A 177 0.58 -27.87 5.98
C ARG A 177 1.69 -27.54 4.97
N ARG A 178 1.93 -26.24 4.75
CA ARG A 178 3.09 -25.76 3.98
C ARG A 178 4.37 -26.30 4.62
N VAL A 179 5.17 -27.04 3.85
CA VAL A 179 6.58 -27.24 4.17
C VAL A 179 7.26 -25.88 3.97
N HIS A 180 7.76 -25.29 5.05
CA HIS A 180 8.69 -24.18 4.95
C HIS A 180 9.89 -24.66 4.15
N LYS A 181 10.12 -24.08 2.97
CA LYS A 181 11.40 -24.27 2.30
C LYS A 181 12.43 -23.54 3.14
N ASN A 182 13.42 -24.29 3.64
CA ASN A 182 14.56 -23.70 4.33
C ASN A 182 15.22 -22.69 3.38
N ASP A 183 15.36 -21.45 3.85
CA ASP A 183 16.11 -20.43 3.13
C ASP A 183 17.57 -20.90 3.04
N LEU A 184 18.16 -20.77 1.84
CA LEU A 184 19.58 -21.06 1.64
C LEU A 184 20.40 -20.04 2.46
N PRO A 185 21.46 -20.47 3.17
CA PRO A 185 22.22 -19.60 4.06
C PRO A 185 23.13 -18.58 3.34
N GLY A 186 23.36 -18.73 2.03
CA GLY A 186 24.27 -17.85 1.28
C GLY A 186 23.62 -16.59 0.68
N PRO A 187 24.38 -15.84 -0.13
CA PRO A 187 23.99 -14.51 -0.59
C PRO A 187 22.70 -14.54 -1.43
N ARG A 188 21.97 -13.42 -1.45
CA ARG A 188 20.77 -13.25 -2.29
C ARG A 188 21.10 -12.41 -3.50
N ILE A 189 20.87 -12.95 -4.69
CA ILE A 189 21.08 -12.26 -5.97
C ILE A 189 19.72 -11.83 -6.51
N LEU A 190 19.58 -10.54 -6.83
CA LEU A 190 18.38 -9.99 -7.48
C LEU A 190 18.61 -9.90 -8.98
N LEU A 191 17.75 -10.54 -9.78
CA LEU A 191 17.85 -10.53 -11.25
C LEU A 191 16.51 -10.22 -11.92
N PRO A 192 16.47 -9.60 -13.10
CA PRO A 192 15.28 -9.65 -13.95
C PRO A 192 14.93 -11.10 -14.31
N TYR A 193 13.65 -11.43 -14.33
CA TYR A 193 13.20 -12.76 -14.75
C TYR A 193 13.25 -12.91 -16.28
N TYR A 194 13.99 -13.91 -16.73
CA TYR A 194 14.07 -14.35 -18.12
C TYR A 194 13.80 -15.85 -18.19
N LYS A 195 12.69 -16.22 -18.83
CA LYS A 195 12.26 -17.62 -18.97
C LYS A 195 13.39 -18.47 -19.57
N GLY A 196 13.68 -19.61 -18.94
CA GLY A 196 14.74 -20.54 -19.33
C GLY A 196 16.08 -20.24 -18.68
N LEU A 197 16.53 -18.98 -18.70
CA LEU A 197 17.80 -18.56 -18.10
C LEU A 197 17.69 -18.46 -16.58
N SER A 198 16.62 -17.84 -16.09
CA SER A 198 16.33 -17.71 -14.66
C SER A 198 16.28 -19.07 -13.96
N GLU A 199 15.61 -20.06 -14.53
CA GLU A 199 15.55 -21.42 -13.97
C GLU A 199 16.92 -22.10 -13.91
N LYS A 200 17.82 -21.80 -14.86
CA LYS A 200 19.22 -22.26 -14.81
C LYS A 200 19.95 -21.60 -13.64
N PHE A 201 19.81 -20.29 -13.44
CA PHE A 201 20.40 -19.59 -12.28
C PHE A 201 19.86 -20.10 -10.94
N GLN A 202 18.56 -20.40 -10.84
CA GLN A 202 17.97 -21.01 -9.65
C GLN A 202 18.56 -22.40 -9.34
N ARG A 203 18.85 -23.20 -10.36
CA ARG A 203 19.53 -24.50 -10.19
C ARG A 203 20.98 -24.32 -9.75
N LEU A 204 21.68 -23.37 -10.37
CA LEU A 204 23.05 -23.02 -10.00
C LEU A 204 23.14 -22.52 -8.56
N GLY A 205 22.23 -21.64 -8.14
CA GLY A 205 22.16 -21.11 -6.78
C GLY A 205 21.98 -22.20 -5.73
N ARG A 206 21.14 -23.21 -5.99
CA ARG A 206 21.02 -24.37 -5.10
C ARG A 206 22.32 -25.17 -4.97
N ARG A 207 23.09 -25.30 -6.05
CA ARG A 207 24.39 -26.01 -6.05
C ARG A 207 25.49 -25.20 -5.35
N LEU A 208 25.51 -23.89 -5.55
CA LEU A 208 26.52 -22.97 -5.03
C LEU A 208 26.08 -22.23 -3.76
N GLN A 209 25.00 -22.70 -3.12
CA GLN A 209 24.43 -22.18 -1.87
C GLN A 209 24.02 -20.70 -1.84
N PHE A 210 23.72 -20.07 -2.98
CA PHE A 210 23.13 -18.73 -3.03
C PHE A 210 21.65 -18.77 -3.46
N SER A 211 20.88 -17.77 -3.04
CA SER A 211 19.48 -17.64 -3.44
C SER A 211 19.30 -16.62 -4.57
N VAL A 212 18.34 -16.88 -5.46
CA VAL A 212 18.01 -15.97 -6.57
C VAL A 212 16.60 -15.45 -6.39
N CYS A 213 16.47 -14.14 -6.29
CA CYS A 213 15.21 -13.42 -6.29
C CYS A 213 15.03 -12.72 -7.63
N TYR A 214 13.78 -12.60 -8.07
CA TYR A 214 13.50 -11.97 -9.36
C TYR A 214 12.75 -10.67 -9.22
N LYS A 215 13.27 -9.64 -9.89
CA LYS A 215 12.61 -8.36 -10.07
C LYS A 215 11.76 -8.40 -11.34
N ARG A 216 10.58 -7.79 -11.27
CA ARG A 216 9.78 -7.51 -12.46
C ARG A 216 10.46 -6.40 -13.25
N GLY A 217 10.57 -6.57 -14.57
CA GLY A 217 10.96 -5.47 -15.46
C GLY A 217 9.94 -4.32 -15.44
N PRO A 218 10.28 -3.17 -16.05
CA PRO A 218 9.32 -2.07 -16.21
C PRO A 218 8.08 -2.58 -16.95
N ASN A 219 6.90 -2.26 -16.42
CA ASN A 219 5.65 -2.66 -17.09
C ASN A 219 5.39 -1.76 -18.29
N LEU A 220 4.58 -2.24 -19.24
CA LEU A 220 4.25 -1.50 -20.46
C LEU A 220 3.68 -0.11 -20.13
N ARG A 221 2.91 0.01 -19.04
CA ARG A 221 2.43 1.30 -18.53
C ARG A 221 3.59 2.27 -18.23
N SER A 222 4.63 1.84 -17.54
CA SER A 222 5.79 2.69 -17.21
C SER A 222 6.62 3.06 -18.43
N LEU A 223 6.60 2.22 -19.48
CA LEU A 223 7.29 2.49 -20.74
C LEU A 223 6.50 3.43 -21.64
N LEU A 224 5.18 3.19 -21.78
CA LEU A 224 4.32 3.90 -22.72
C LEU A 224 3.65 5.15 -22.14
N ARG A 225 3.52 5.29 -20.81
CA ARG A 225 2.91 6.49 -20.23
C ARG A 225 3.90 7.63 -20.09
N THR A 226 3.58 8.73 -20.77
CA THR A 226 4.17 10.07 -20.64
C THR A 226 3.27 11.04 -19.85
N ASP A 227 2.16 10.54 -19.28
CA ASP A 227 1.14 11.35 -18.59
C ASP A 227 1.65 12.06 -17.33
N LYS A 228 2.77 11.61 -16.76
CA LYS A 228 3.49 12.34 -15.71
C LYS A 228 4.62 13.14 -16.32
N VAL A 229 4.60 14.46 -16.12
CA VAL A 229 5.68 15.37 -16.53
C VAL A 229 7.01 14.83 -15.99
N LYS A 230 7.90 14.41 -16.90
CA LYS A 230 9.27 14.04 -16.56
C LYS A 230 10.01 15.33 -16.24
N LEU A 231 10.10 15.67 -14.96
CA LEU A 231 10.95 16.79 -14.54
C LEU A 231 12.41 16.46 -14.91
N PRO A 232 13.22 17.45 -15.29
CA PRO A 232 14.67 17.31 -15.36
C PRO A 232 15.22 16.77 -14.03
N ILE A 233 16.33 16.02 -14.08
CA ILE A 233 16.92 15.38 -12.90
C ILE A 233 17.14 16.39 -11.76
N ASP A 234 17.55 17.61 -12.12
CA ASP A 234 17.91 18.70 -11.22
C ASP A 234 16.70 19.34 -10.52
N LYS A 235 15.49 19.10 -11.03
CA LYS A 235 14.22 19.62 -10.50
C LYS A 235 13.46 18.61 -9.63
N PHE A 236 13.98 17.40 -9.43
CA PHE A 236 13.29 16.43 -8.58
C PHE A 236 13.50 16.71 -7.08
N PRO A 237 12.41 16.69 -6.28
CA PRO A 237 12.51 16.59 -4.84
C PRO A 237 12.85 15.16 -4.40
N GLY A 238 13.42 14.99 -3.21
CA GLY A 238 13.66 13.67 -2.63
C GLY A 238 14.89 12.98 -3.21
N VAL A 239 16.07 13.54 -2.96
CA VAL A 239 17.34 13.03 -3.50
C VAL A 239 18.38 12.82 -2.40
N VAL A 240 19.23 11.83 -2.59
CA VAL A 240 20.53 11.75 -1.91
C VAL A 240 21.55 12.39 -2.84
N TYR A 241 22.30 13.36 -2.32
CA TYR A 241 23.23 14.16 -3.09
C TYR A 241 24.60 14.18 -2.43
N GLU A 242 25.59 14.59 -3.22
CA GLU A 242 26.93 14.84 -2.76
C GLU A 242 27.35 16.26 -3.11
N VAL A 243 28.07 16.88 -2.18
CA VAL A 243 28.77 18.16 -2.37
C VAL A 243 30.26 17.86 -2.29
N LYS A 244 30.97 17.98 -3.41
CA LYS A 244 32.40 17.75 -3.50
C LYS A 244 33.14 19.08 -3.59
N CYS A 245 34.15 19.26 -2.75
CA CYS A 245 35.07 20.39 -2.81
C CYS A 245 36.27 20.06 -3.70
N SER A 246 36.90 21.07 -4.29
CA SER A 246 38.13 20.90 -5.06
C SER A 246 39.31 20.38 -4.22
N CYS A 247 39.25 20.48 -2.88
CA CYS A 247 40.22 19.87 -1.97
C CYS A 247 39.96 18.36 -1.70
N SER A 248 39.12 17.72 -2.52
CA SER A 248 38.70 16.32 -2.41
C SER A 248 37.79 15.97 -1.23
N ALA A 249 37.48 16.92 -0.35
CA ALA A 249 36.46 16.73 0.68
C ALA A 249 35.07 16.50 0.05
N SER A 250 34.32 15.53 0.60
CA SER A 250 33.00 15.17 0.11
C SER A 250 31.99 15.15 1.25
N TYR A 251 30.83 15.79 1.05
CA TYR A 251 29.69 15.72 1.96
C TYR A 251 28.54 15.02 1.28
N ILE A 252 27.90 14.07 1.98
CA ILE A 252 26.73 13.36 1.47
C ILE A 252 25.53 13.70 2.34
N GLY A 253 24.40 14.02 1.72
CA GLY A 253 23.19 14.35 2.46
C GLY A 253 21.91 13.95 1.75
N GLU A 254 20.82 13.89 2.50
CA GLU A 254 19.47 13.78 1.95
C GLU A 254 18.72 15.11 1.93
N THR A 255 17.79 15.24 0.99
CA THR A 255 16.81 16.32 1.02
C THR A 255 15.45 15.87 0.47
N GLY A 256 14.38 16.31 1.12
CA GLY A 256 13.02 16.23 0.58
C GLY A 256 12.72 17.31 -0.47
N PHE A 257 13.57 18.33 -0.61
CA PHE A 257 13.44 19.39 -1.61
C PHE A 257 14.35 19.12 -2.83
N THR A 258 14.45 20.07 -3.75
CA THR A 258 15.39 20.00 -4.87
C THR A 258 16.83 20.21 -4.38
N LEU A 259 17.80 19.64 -5.10
CA LEU A 259 19.23 19.83 -4.79
C LEU A 259 19.62 21.31 -4.81
N ALA A 260 19.15 22.07 -5.80
CA ALA A 260 19.40 23.51 -5.88
C ALA A 260 18.90 24.27 -4.64
N HIS A 261 17.70 23.93 -4.14
CA HIS A 261 17.16 24.52 -2.92
C HIS A 261 18.03 24.18 -1.71
N ARG A 262 18.40 22.91 -1.55
CA ARG A 262 19.24 22.46 -0.43
C ARG A 262 20.64 23.08 -0.47
N PHE A 263 21.27 23.16 -1.65
CA PHE A 263 22.56 23.82 -1.83
C PHE A 263 22.51 25.31 -1.48
N SER A 264 21.43 26.01 -1.87
CA SER A 264 21.19 27.40 -1.47
C SER A 264 21.12 27.56 0.05
N GLN A 265 20.54 26.60 0.79
CA GLN A 265 20.54 26.62 2.25
C GLN A 265 21.96 26.52 2.84
N HIS A 266 22.80 25.62 2.31
CA HIS A 266 24.22 25.53 2.71
C HIS A 266 24.96 26.85 2.46
N MET A 267 24.76 27.46 1.29
CA MET A 267 25.39 28.74 0.93
C MET A 267 24.87 29.91 1.78
N LYS A 268 23.59 29.91 2.17
CA LYS A 268 23.04 30.90 3.11
C LYS A 268 23.71 30.82 4.48
N ASN A 269 23.98 29.62 5.00
CA ASN A 269 24.70 29.45 6.25
C ASN A 269 26.15 29.95 6.15
N LEU A 270 26.84 29.65 5.05
CA LEU A 270 28.19 30.18 4.78
C LEU A 270 28.20 31.72 4.70
N LYS A 271 27.23 32.32 3.99
CA LYS A 271 27.09 33.79 3.92
C LYS A 271 26.84 34.41 5.30
N ARG A 272 26.01 33.78 6.14
CA ARG A 272 25.76 34.23 7.51
C ARG A 272 27.05 34.22 8.34
N TYR A 273 27.83 33.14 8.25
CA TYR A 273 29.15 33.05 8.89
C TYR A 273 30.09 34.16 8.40
N LYS A 274 30.28 34.31 7.09
CA LYS A 274 31.17 35.35 6.52
C LYS A 274 30.77 36.75 6.96
N LYS A 275 29.47 37.07 6.95
CA LYS A 275 28.95 38.37 7.41
C LYS A 275 29.18 38.59 8.90
N ALA A 276 29.04 37.57 9.73
CA ALA A 276 29.29 37.68 11.16
C ALA A 276 30.79 37.81 11.47
N LYS A 277 31.65 37.09 10.73
CA LYS A 277 33.12 37.18 10.81
C LYS A 277 33.63 38.57 10.43
N GLN A 278 33.20 39.10 9.27
CA GLN A 278 33.57 40.46 8.83
C GLN A 278 33.16 41.54 9.85
N LYS A 279 31.98 41.39 10.47
CA LYS A 279 31.51 42.31 11.52
C LYS A 279 32.27 42.18 12.85
N LEU A 280 32.96 41.07 13.07
CA LEU A 280 33.82 40.86 14.23
C LEU A 280 35.23 41.40 13.97
N GLU A 281 35.74 41.21 12.75
CA GLU A 281 37.06 41.66 12.29
C GLU A 281 37.11 43.16 11.91
N GLY A 282 36.03 43.92 12.11
CA GLY A 282 36.00 45.38 11.90
C GLY A 282 36.06 45.84 10.43
N THR A 283 36.03 44.93 9.46
CA THR A 283 36.18 45.22 8.02
C THR A 283 34.84 45.49 7.33
N ASN A 284 34.16 46.57 7.74
CA ASN A 284 33.55 47.55 6.83
C ASN A 284 32.83 48.67 7.58
N THR A 285 33.12 49.87 7.10
CA THR A 285 32.42 51.15 7.26
C THR A 285 30.91 51.01 7.20
N GLU A 286 30.27 51.70 8.14
CA GLU A 286 28.83 51.82 8.30
C GLU A 286 28.16 52.32 7.01
N THR A 287 27.42 51.46 6.32
CA THR A 287 26.16 51.89 5.74
C THR A 287 25.06 51.48 6.71
N ALA A 288 24.50 52.46 7.41
CA ALA A 288 23.41 52.32 8.36
C ALA A 288 22.23 51.56 7.74
N HIS A 289 22.11 50.27 8.07
CA HIS A 289 20.89 49.53 7.78
C HIS A 289 19.84 49.88 8.82
N ARG A 290 18.77 50.57 8.40
CA ARG A 290 17.52 50.67 9.17
C ARG A 290 16.96 49.25 9.36
N GLY A 291 16.97 48.77 10.60
CA GLY A 291 16.43 47.45 10.95
C GLY A 291 16.69 47.07 12.41
N ARG A 292 15.94 46.08 12.89
CA ARG A 292 16.03 45.55 14.26
C ARG A 292 17.48 45.14 14.59
N PRO A 293 18.02 45.51 15.76
CA PRO A 293 19.35 45.07 16.20
C PRO A 293 19.48 43.54 16.14
N PRO A 294 20.67 42.99 15.83
CA PRO A 294 20.89 41.55 15.88
C PRO A 294 20.55 41.02 17.27
N SER A 295 19.64 40.04 17.37
CA SER A 295 19.21 39.48 18.65
C SER A 295 20.23 38.54 19.31
N LEU A 296 21.39 38.33 18.68
CA LEU A 296 22.35 37.32 19.09
C LEU A 296 23.77 37.89 19.02
N ALA A 297 24.58 37.55 20.02
CA ALA A 297 26.00 37.89 20.04
C ALA A 297 26.72 37.33 18.79
N ARG A 298 27.71 38.09 18.28
CA ARG A 298 28.35 37.83 16.98
C ARG A 298 29.07 36.47 16.93
N LEU A 299 29.78 36.11 18.01
CA LEU A 299 30.43 34.80 18.15
C LEU A 299 29.41 33.66 18.10
N VAL A 300 28.32 33.78 18.87
CA VAL A 300 27.23 32.79 18.89
C VAL A 300 26.57 32.68 17.50
N ALA A 301 26.45 33.79 16.76
CA ALA A 301 25.93 33.78 15.39
C ALA A 301 26.86 33.04 14.42
N MET A 302 28.18 33.16 14.58
CA MET A 302 29.17 32.40 13.79
C MET A 302 29.08 30.91 14.11
N GLU A 303 29.09 30.54 15.39
CA GLU A 303 29.00 29.15 15.84
C GLU A 303 27.71 28.49 15.36
N ARG A 304 26.55 29.15 15.50
CA ARG A 304 25.27 28.60 15.01
C ARG A 304 25.26 28.44 13.49
N ALA A 305 25.91 29.33 12.74
CA ALA A 305 25.99 29.22 11.29
C ALA A 305 26.83 28.02 10.85
N LEU A 306 27.96 27.76 11.51
CA LEU A 306 28.79 26.58 11.25
C LEU A 306 28.07 25.31 11.71
N ALA A 307 27.53 25.29 12.94
CA ALA A 307 26.78 24.16 13.51
C ALA A 307 25.54 23.78 12.68
N ALA A 308 24.99 24.65 11.84
CA ALA A 308 23.85 24.31 10.99
C ALA A 308 24.21 23.51 9.73
N SER A 309 25.49 23.44 9.32
CA SER A 309 25.87 22.85 8.04
C SER A 309 27.36 22.47 7.97
N ALA A 310 27.65 21.16 7.92
CA ALA A 310 29.01 20.64 7.73
C ALA A 310 29.67 21.17 6.44
N VAL A 311 28.90 21.32 5.35
CA VAL A 311 29.38 21.96 4.10
C VAL A 311 29.82 23.41 4.34
N ALA A 312 29.10 24.15 5.20
CA ALA A 312 29.40 25.56 5.46
C ALA A 312 30.60 25.70 6.38
N GLU A 313 30.73 24.80 7.36
CA GLU A 313 31.90 24.65 8.23
C GLU A 313 33.17 24.35 7.44
N HIS A 314 33.12 23.40 6.51
CA HIS A 314 34.25 23.12 5.63
C HIS A 314 34.57 24.31 4.71
N ALA A 315 33.58 24.87 4.02
CA ALA A 315 33.76 26.00 3.10
C ALA A 315 34.12 27.33 3.78
N ALA A 316 34.00 27.42 5.12
CA ALA A 316 34.50 28.57 5.88
C ALA A 316 36.03 28.56 5.99
N HIS A 317 36.65 27.38 5.93
CA HIS A 317 38.10 27.17 6.10
C HIS A 317 38.79 26.71 4.80
N CYS A 318 38.03 26.51 3.72
CA CYS A 318 38.53 26.07 2.43
C CYS A 318 38.10 27.03 1.31
N SER A 319 39.06 27.49 0.52
CA SER A 319 38.83 28.35 -0.65
C SER A 319 38.44 27.58 -1.91
N GLY A 320 38.22 26.27 -1.81
CA GLY A 320 37.91 25.41 -2.93
C GLY A 320 36.51 25.63 -3.51
N SER A 321 36.35 25.37 -4.81
CA SER A 321 35.05 25.41 -5.47
C SER A 321 34.21 24.19 -5.09
N LEU A 322 32.93 24.39 -4.78
CA LEU A 322 31.99 23.31 -4.47
C LEU A 322 31.20 22.90 -5.71
N GLN A 323 31.17 21.61 -6.00
CA GLN A 323 30.34 21.00 -7.04
C GLN A 323 29.29 20.10 -6.39
N THR A 324 28.07 20.09 -6.93
CA THR A 324 27.01 19.20 -6.43
C THR A 324 26.65 18.15 -7.47
N ARG A 325 26.37 16.93 -7.01
CA ARG A 325 25.88 15.83 -7.85
C ARG A 325 24.78 15.05 -7.15
N ILE A 326 23.82 14.55 -7.92
CA ILE A 326 22.77 13.66 -7.41
C ILE A 326 23.31 12.23 -7.46
N LEU A 327 23.36 11.56 -6.30
CA LEU A 327 23.77 10.16 -6.20
C LEU A 327 22.62 9.23 -6.54
N CYS A 328 21.44 9.47 -5.95
CA CYS A 328 20.24 8.71 -6.28
C CYS A 328 18.95 9.48 -5.97
N LYS A 329 17.88 9.10 -6.65
CA LYS A 329 16.52 9.59 -6.41
C LYS A 329 15.77 8.63 -5.49
N GLU A 330 15.19 9.17 -4.41
CA GLU A 330 14.35 8.40 -3.49
C GLU A 330 13.31 9.31 -2.83
N PRO A 331 12.06 9.34 -3.32
CA PRO A 331 11.03 10.22 -2.75
C PRO A 331 10.63 9.82 -1.32
N GLN A 332 10.74 8.53 -0.97
CA GLN A 332 10.35 8.07 0.37
C GLN A 332 11.42 8.42 1.40
N LEU A 333 11.07 9.25 2.39
CA LEU A 333 12.00 9.72 3.43
C LEU A 333 12.69 8.55 4.17
N SER A 334 11.93 7.50 4.49
CA SER A 334 12.46 6.36 5.23
C SER A 334 13.59 5.66 4.46
N ILE A 335 13.36 5.34 3.19
CA ILE A 335 14.34 4.69 2.31
C ILE A 335 15.49 5.65 2.00
N ARG A 336 15.20 6.93 1.79
CA ARG A 336 16.20 7.95 1.46
C ARG A 336 17.25 8.09 2.56
N ARG A 337 16.83 8.10 3.83
CA ARG A 337 17.74 8.09 5.00
C ARG A 337 18.59 6.83 5.10
N ILE A 338 18.06 5.67 4.69
CA ILE A 338 18.84 4.42 4.65
C ILE A 338 19.92 4.51 3.58
N LYS A 339 19.57 5.02 2.40
CA LYS A 339 20.53 5.19 1.31
C LYS A 339 21.62 6.19 1.68
N GLU A 340 21.26 7.34 2.24
CA GLU A 340 22.22 8.33 2.75
C GLU A 340 23.20 7.69 3.75
N ALA A 341 22.68 6.98 4.76
CA ALA A 341 23.51 6.28 5.75
C ALA A 341 24.50 5.29 5.10
N LEU A 342 24.05 4.50 4.12
CA LEU A 342 24.91 3.57 3.39
C LEU A 342 25.99 4.30 2.59
N TYR A 343 25.64 5.39 1.90
CA TYR A 343 26.63 6.20 1.18
C TYR A 343 27.68 6.79 2.12
N ILE A 344 27.28 7.29 3.29
CA ILE A 344 28.21 7.82 4.30
C ILE A 344 29.14 6.71 4.81
N GLN A 345 28.63 5.50 5.08
CA GLN A 345 29.42 4.39 5.61
C GLN A 345 30.47 3.86 4.62
N HIS A 346 30.21 3.95 3.32
CA HIS A 346 31.07 3.39 2.28
C HIS A 346 31.91 4.44 1.53
N ASN A 347 31.85 5.72 1.94
CA ASN A 347 32.62 6.79 1.32
C ASN A 347 33.31 7.63 2.41
N THR A 348 34.49 8.15 2.11
CA THR A 348 35.15 9.13 2.98
C THR A 348 34.39 10.45 2.90
N THR A 349 33.78 10.88 4.00
CA THR A 349 32.94 12.08 4.02
C THR A 349 33.27 13.02 5.18
N ILE A 350 32.97 14.31 5.01
CA ILE A 350 33.04 15.34 6.06
C ILE A 350 31.74 15.44 6.87
N ASN A 351 30.89 14.42 6.79
CA ASN A 351 29.67 14.32 7.58
C ASN A 351 30.02 14.28 9.08
N ARG A 352 29.14 14.85 9.91
CA ARG A 352 29.34 14.83 11.37
C ARG A 352 28.90 13.51 12.01
N ASP A 353 28.15 12.72 11.26
CA ASP A 353 27.65 11.42 11.65
C ASP A 353 28.27 10.33 10.78
N ASN A 354 28.47 9.14 11.37
CA ASN A 354 28.98 7.96 10.66
C ASN A 354 27.86 7.21 9.91
N GLY A 355 26.77 7.90 9.54
CA GLY A 355 25.60 7.28 8.91
C GLY A 355 24.85 6.31 9.84
N HIS A 356 24.82 6.54 11.15
CA HIS A 356 24.07 5.68 12.07
C HIS A 356 22.59 6.08 12.12
N ARG A 357 21.74 5.24 11.51
CA ARG A 357 20.29 5.33 11.69
C ARG A 357 19.93 4.75 13.06
N ARG A 358 19.81 5.60 14.08
CA ARG A 358 19.18 5.22 15.37
C ARG A 358 17.67 5.15 15.17
N ASP A 359 17.17 4.08 14.55
CA ASP A 359 15.82 3.55 14.81
C ASP A 359 15.52 2.28 13.99
N VAL A 360 15.35 1.20 14.77
CA VAL A 360 14.61 -0.06 14.53
C VAL A 360 15.23 -1.11 13.58
N ASN A 361 15.75 -2.18 14.21
CA ASN A 361 15.94 -3.56 13.70
C ASN A 361 16.60 -3.75 12.33
N TRP A 362 17.91 -3.47 12.23
CA TRP A 362 18.76 -4.08 11.22
C TRP A 362 20.07 -4.59 11.81
N LYS A 363 19.98 -5.69 12.58
CA LYS A 363 21.09 -6.64 12.70
C LYS A 363 20.93 -7.65 11.57
N ILE A 364 21.42 -7.33 10.37
CA ILE A 364 21.79 -8.36 9.39
C ILE A 364 23.29 -8.29 9.19
N SER A 365 23.92 -9.32 9.74
CA SER A 365 25.28 -9.82 9.55
C SER A 365 26.01 -9.23 8.34
N HIS A 366 26.98 -8.36 8.61
CA HIS A 366 28.07 -8.07 7.69
C HIS A 366 29.03 -9.25 7.68
N SER A 367 28.98 -10.08 6.64
CA SER A 367 30.20 -10.64 6.08
C SER A 367 29.96 -11.03 4.62
N ARG A 368 30.79 -10.47 3.74
CA ARG A 368 31.02 -10.87 2.34
C ARG A 368 29.90 -10.57 1.34
N THR A 369 30.04 -9.44 0.63
CA THR A 369 30.22 -9.40 -0.83
C THR A 369 30.31 -7.95 -1.31
N ASP A 370 31.54 -7.53 -1.64
CA ASP A 370 31.76 -6.51 -2.67
C ASP A 370 31.09 -6.97 -3.98
N VAL A 371 30.64 -6.03 -4.81
CA VAL A 371 30.03 -6.17 -6.17
C VAL A 371 28.51 -5.91 -6.27
N MET A 372 27.76 -5.64 -5.20
CA MET A 372 26.29 -5.38 -5.29
C MET A 372 25.86 -3.93 -5.02
N LEU A 373 26.52 -2.94 -5.64
CA LEU A 373 26.30 -1.51 -5.34
C LEU A 373 25.35 -0.74 -6.29
N GLN A 374 24.62 -1.39 -7.20
CA GLN A 374 23.59 -0.71 -8.02
C GLN A 374 22.14 -1.19 -7.86
N ASP A 375 21.86 -2.29 -7.15
CA ASP A 375 20.51 -2.89 -7.17
C ASP A 375 19.83 -3.12 -5.81
N ILE A 376 20.32 -2.52 -4.73
CA ILE A 376 19.64 -2.53 -3.41
C ILE A 376 18.46 -1.53 -3.41
N ILE A 377 17.51 -1.77 -4.30
CA ILE A 377 16.14 -1.28 -4.23
C ILE A 377 15.26 -2.47 -4.57
N SER A 378 14.80 -3.22 -3.56
CA SER A 378 13.42 -3.73 -3.43
C SER A 378 13.25 -4.65 -2.22
N VAL A 379 12.09 -4.46 -1.55
CA VAL A 379 11.38 -5.36 -0.62
C VAL A 379 11.73 -5.21 0.88
N CYS A 380 10.77 -4.65 1.64
CA CYS A 380 10.02 -5.41 2.64
C CYS A 380 8.75 -4.67 3.09
N LYS A 381 7.59 -5.29 2.80
CA LYS A 381 6.32 -5.14 3.53
C LYS A 381 6.37 -6.12 4.71
N ILE A 382 5.96 -5.70 5.91
CA ILE A 382 5.39 -6.59 6.93
C ILE A 382 4.23 -5.87 7.63
N ASN A 383 3.18 -6.65 7.91
CA ASN A 383 1.88 -6.33 8.46
C ASN A 383 1.76 -6.92 9.89
N ASP A 384 0.60 -6.64 10.53
CA ASP A 384 0.00 -7.25 11.73
C ASP A 384 0.49 -6.67 13.07
N THR A 385 -0.33 -6.43 14.09
CA THR A 385 -1.55 -7.11 14.54
C THR A 385 -2.29 -6.18 15.52
N LEU A 386 -3.61 -6.28 15.69
CA LEU A 386 -4.21 -6.30 17.04
C LEU A 386 -5.63 -6.87 16.97
N ARG A 387 -5.83 -7.93 17.75
CA ARG A 387 -7.06 -8.71 17.94
C ARG A 387 -7.51 -8.43 19.37
N LYS A 388 -8.71 -7.90 19.59
CA LYS A 388 -9.33 -7.89 20.92
C LYS A 388 -10.61 -8.71 20.90
N GLN A 389 -10.67 -9.64 21.85
CA GLN A 389 -11.81 -10.47 22.20
C GLN A 389 -12.88 -9.61 22.87
N TYR A 390 -14.15 -9.89 22.56
CA TYR A 390 -15.25 -9.65 23.47
C TYR A 390 -16.09 -10.93 23.51
N SER A 391 -16.29 -11.46 24.71
CA SER A 391 -17.30 -12.45 25.05
C SER A 391 -18.66 -11.77 25.17
N PHE A 392 -19.74 -12.46 24.81
CA PHE A 392 -21.08 -12.07 25.21
C PHE A 392 -21.95 -13.31 25.47
N SER A 393 -22.65 -13.23 26.60
CA SER A 393 -23.68 -14.14 27.11
C SER A 393 -24.95 -14.11 26.26
N GLY A 394 -25.72 -15.19 26.35
CA GLY A 394 -26.71 -15.62 25.37
C GLY A 394 -28.00 -14.81 25.24
N CYS A 395 -28.74 -15.12 24.18
CA CYS A 395 -30.17 -14.85 24.00
C CYS A 395 -30.74 -15.89 23.01
N VAL A 396 -31.82 -16.54 23.43
CA VAL A 396 -32.47 -17.70 22.80
C VAL A 396 -33.49 -17.25 21.73
N GLY A 397 -33.60 -18.06 20.66
CA GLY A 397 -34.78 -18.31 19.82
C GLY A 397 -35.50 -17.12 19.17
N PHE A 398 -35.16 -16.76 17.92
CA PHE A 398 -36.07 -16.04 16.99
C PHE A 398 -35.61 -16.24 15.53
N HIS A 399 -36.58 -16.30 14.60
CA HIS A 399 -36.37 -16.30 13.15
C HIS A 399 -35.64 -15.01 12.71
N LYS A 400 -34.36 -15.12 12.36
CA LYS A 400 -33.51 -13.98 11.96
C LYS A 400 -33.31 -13.98 10.45
N CYS A 401 -33.50 -12.84 9.80
CA CYS A 401 -33.07 -12.62 8.41
C CYS A 401 -31.71 -11.92 8.41
N ILE A 402 -30.73 -12.51 7.72
CA ILE A 402 -29.41 -11.93 7.50
C ILE A 402 -29.38 -11.24 6.14
N LEU A 403 -28.90 -10.00 6.11
CA LEU A 403 -28.81 -9.19 4.90
C LEU A 403 -27.40 -8.66 4.68
N VAL A 404 -27.01 -8.59 3.41
CA VAL A 404 -25.80 -7.86 2.98
C VAL A 404 -26.24 -6.72 2.07
N PHE A 405 -25.79 -5.50 2.37
CA PHE A 405 -25.95 -4.36 1.47
C PHE A 405 -24.61 -3.97 0.86
N SER A 406 -24.64 -3.57 -0.41
CA SER A 406 -23.54 -2.83 -1.05
C SER A 406 -24.13 -1.60 -1.73
N TYR A 407 -23.45 -0.46 -1.66
CA TYR A 407 -23.87 0.75 -2.37
C TYR A 407 -22.97 1.05 -3.57
N TRP A 408 -23.53 1.73 -4.57
CA TRP A 408 -22.81 2.20 -5.74
C TRP A 408 -22.64 3.72 -5.68
N TYR A 409 -21.40 4.20 -5.63
CA TYR A 409 -21.12 5.61 -5.95
C TYR A 409 -21.34 5.80 -7.46
N LEU A 410 -22.33 6.62 -7.82
CA LEU A 410 -22.64 6.98 -9.19
C LEU A 410 -21.46 7.71 -9.85
N LEU A 411 -20.77 6.99 -10.75
CA LEU A 411 -20.16 7.57 -11.94
C LEU A 411 -20.14 6.50 -13.04
N ARG A 412 -21.16 6.56 -13.90
CA ARG A 412 -21.10 6.01 -15.26
C ARG A 412 -20.06 6.83 -16.02
N ALA A 413 -18.80 6.45 -15.89
CA ALA A 413 -17.75 6.79 -16.84
C ALA A 413 -17.13 5.47 -17.32
N GLN A 414 -17.35 5.22 -18.61
CA GLN A 414 -16.95 4.05 -19.35
C GLN A 414 -15.42 3.96 -19.43
N CYS A 415 -14.79 3.42 -18.38
CA CYS A 415 -13.38 3.02 -18.40
C CYS A 415 -13.07 1.96 -17.33
N GLN A 416 -13.83 0.85 -17.32
CA GLN A 416 -13.48 -0.38 -16.58
C GLN A 416 -12.51 -1.26 -17.40
N ARG A 417 -11.46 -0.67 -17.95
CA ARG A 417 -10.28 -1.45 -18.37
C ARG A 417 -9.09 -1.02 -17.54
N GLU A 418 -8.64 -2.01 -16.77
CA GLU A 418 -7.29 -2.10 -16.21
C GLU A 418 -6.97 -1.12 -15.09
N LEU A 419 -7.13 -1.58 -13.84
CA LEU A 419 -6.25 -1.19 -12.73
C LEU A 419 -6.55 -1.97 -11.43
N PHE A 420 -6.21 -3.26 -11.37
CA PHE A 420 -5.84 -3.91 -10.10
C PHE A 420 -4.89 -5.08 -10.39
N PRO A 421 -3.58 -4.99 -10.08
CA PRO A 421 -2.82 -6.19 -9.87
C PRO A 421 -3.19 -6.73 -8.48
N ILE A 422 -3.94 -7.83 -8.51
CA ILE A 422 -3.74 -9.04 -7.69
C ILE A 422 -3.63 -8.80 -6.17
N VAL A 423 -4.65 -9.32 -5.47
CA VAL A 423 -4.85 -9.46 -4.02
C VAL A 423 -5.50 -8.26 -3.31
N SER A 424 -6.82 -8.13 -3.45
CA SER A 424 -7.66 -7.60 -2.36
C SER A 424 -7.94 -8.74 -1.37
N ASN A 425 -7.06 -8.90 -0.38
CA ASN A 425 -7.23 -9.86 0.72
C ASN A 425 -8.05 -9.29 1.89
N ASP A 426 -8.64 -8.10 1.75
CA ASP A 426 -9.20 -7.38 2.90
C ASP A 426 -10.73 -7.50 3.00
N SER A 427 -11.47 -7.54 1.88
CA SER A 427 -12.88 -7.98 1.88
C SER A 427 -13.04 -9.47 2.28
N PHE A 428 -11.96 -10.23 2.17
CA PHE A 428 -11.82 -11.63 2.59
C PHE A 428 -11.85 -11.80 4.12
N SER A 429 -11.46 -10.79 4.89
CA SER A 429 -11.51 -10.85 6.36
C SER A 429 -12.94 -10.72 6.88
N PHE A 430 -13.73 -9.78 6.36
CA PHE A 430 -15.08 -9.50 6.85
C PHE A 430 -16.07 -10.64 6.61
N LYS A 431 -16.18 -11.16 5.38
CA LYS A 431 -17.08 -12.29 5.06
C LYS A 431 -16.67 -13.59 5.77
N LYS A 432 -15.37 -13.83 5.98
CA LYS A 432 -14.84 -14.98 6.73
C LYS A 432 -15.04 -14.84 8.24
N LEU A 433 -14.91 -13.63 8.78
CA LEU A 433 -15.24 -13.29 10.17
C LEU A 433 -16.73 -13.44 10.43
N LEU A 434 -17.58 -13.02 9.49
CA LEU A 434 -19.03 -13.19 9.51
C LEU A 434 -19.44 -14.66 9.49
N ARG A 435 -18.88 -15.49 8.58
CA ARG A 435 -19.16 -16.94 8.55
C ARG A 435 -18.77 -17.63 9.87
N ARG A 436 -17.65 -17.24 10.48
CA ARG A 436 -17.24 -17.73 11.81
C ARG A 436 -18.23 -17.29 12.90
N LYS A 437 -18.60 -16.00 12.95
CA LYS A 437 -19.55 -15.47 13.94
C LYS A 437 -20.95 -16.09 13.81
N VAL A 438 -21.47 -16.27 12.60
CA VAL A 438 -22.78 -16.90 12.34
C VAL A 438 -22.77 -18.38 12.77
N ARG A 439 -21.68 -19.13 12.50
CA ARG A 439 -21.53 -20.50 13.01
C ARG A 439 -21.44 -20.57 14.52
N THR A 440 -20.70 -19.66 15.17
CA THR A 440 -20.60 -19.61 16.64
C THR A 440 -21.94 -19.26 17.31
N LEU A 441 -22.74 -18.38 16.70
CA LEU A 441 -24.09 -18.05 17.18
C LEU A 441 -25.08 -19.22 17.06
N ARG A 442 -24.90 -20.13 16.08
CA ARG A 442 -25.74 -21.34 15.94
C ARG A 442 -25.33 -22.50 16.85
N LEU A 443 -24.02 -22.70 17.09
CA LEU A 443 -23.53 -23.79 17.95
C LEU A 443 -23.91 -23.63 19.43
N ASN A 444 -24.20 -22.41 19.87
CA ASN A 444 -24.63 -22.12 21.24
C ASN A 444 -26.15 -22.28 21.45
N GLY A 445 -26.92 -22.65 20.40
CA GLY A 445 -28.32 -23.02 20.52
C GLY A 445 -28.48 -24.53 20.41
N LYS A 446 -28.33 -25.27 21.52
CA LYS A 446 -28.80 -26.65 21.60
C LYS A 446 -30.30 -26.66 21.95
N PRO A 447 -31.13 -27.49 21.31
CA PRO A 447 -32.47 -27.77 21.81
C PRO A 447 -32.36 -28.66 23.05
N HIS A 448 -33.00 -28.26 24.14
CA HIS A 448 -33.27 -29.13 25.28
C HIS A 448 -34.49 -29.98 24.91
N GLU A 449 -34.31 -31.29 24.76
CA GLU A 449 -35.39 -32.27 24.91
C GLU A 449 -35.09 -33.04 26.20
N GLU A 450 -35.88 -32.80 27.23
CA GLU A 450 -35.99 -33.66 28.42
C GLU A 450 -36.87 -34.86 28.06
N ILE A 451 -36.39 -36.10 28.26
CA ILE A 451 -37.22 -37.24 28.68
C ILE A 451 -36.36 -38.20 29.55
N THR A 452 -36.61 -38.14 30.86
CA THR A 452 -36.82 -39.23 31.84
C THR A 452 -36.16 -40.61 31.70
N LYS A 453 -35.53 -41.00 32.82
CA LYS A 453 -35.39 -42.36 33.43
C LYS A 453 -34.44 -43.39 32.80
N LEU A 454 -33.52 -43.81 33.68
CA LEU A 454 -32.55 -44.93 33.68
C LEU A 454 -31.27 -44.72 32.87
#